data_AF-A0A848LPK1-F1
#
_entry.id   AF-A0A848LPK1-F1
#
_cell.length_a   1.000
_cell.length_b   1.000
_cell.length_c   1.000
_cell.angle_alpha   90.00
_cell.angle_beta   90.00
_cell.angle_gamma   90.00
#
_symmetry.space_group_name_H-M   'P 1'
#
loop_
_entity.id
_entity.type
_entity.pdbx_description
1 polymer ?
#
loop_
_entity_poly.entity_id
_entity_poly.type
_entity_poly.pdbx_seq_one_letter_code
_entity_poly.pdbx_strand_id
1 'polypeptide(L)'
;MGFSWWRRESTWEVIQQSLDGYQPERLATALREYLTPRVPSGVRTLPEPLRKQLRGGVEVILYEHLGPWYHQSGVKLGHERVDGYCWCHSFFNQNPIPDVGVEHNVQLIMKAVGRGHAWLSTLDATFRGVELLDDEDEGIRQMALSDAVVKVIELTADATDTNDDWYPYAFDAVEWLFEARGLRLTPEVRSAMKKTMGVFTSWVGPTEEEARAAGDAVALAAVRTAFDARYPRQG
;
A
#
# COMPACT_ATOMS: atom_id res chain seq x y z
N MET A 1 -8.27 -27.54 -29.23
CA MET A 1 -8.81 -27.45 -27.86
C MET A 1 -7.90 -26.53 -27.07
N GLY A 2 -8.41 -25.34 -26.72
CA GLY A 2 -7.62 -24.27 -26.13
C GLY A 2 -7.22 -24.55 -24.69
N PHE A 3 -5.94 -24.37 -24.39
CA PHE A 3 -5.44 -24.34 -23.03
C PHE A 3 -5.81 -22.99 -22.41
N SER A 4 -6.93 -22.97 -21.69
CA SER A 4 -7.27 -21.89 -20.75
C SER A 4 -6.36 -22.03 -19.54
N TRP A 5 -5.20 -21.36 -19.56
CA TRP A 5 -4.41 -21.14 -18.36
C TRP A 5 -5.25 -20.28 -17.43
N TRP A 6 -5.67 -20.84 -16.29
CA TRP A 6 -6.21 -20.05 -15.19
C TRP A 6 -5.15 -19.00 -14.83
N ARG A 7 -5.36 -17.77 -15.26
CA ARG A 7 -4.62 -16.62 -14.75
C ARG A 7 -5.00 -16.57 -13.26
N ARG A 8 -4.07 -16.92 -12.36
CA ARG A 8 -4.20 -16.44 -10.97
C ARG A 8 -4.28 -14.93 -11.12
N GLU A 9 -5.39 -14.32 -10.74
CA GLU A 9 -5.52 -12.87 -10.76
C GLU A 9 -4.33 -12.27 -10.01
N SER A 10 -3.69 -11.27 -10.62
CA SER A 10 -2.60 -10.54 -9.98
C SER A 10 -3.17 -9.85 -8.74
N THR A 11 -2.40 -9.79 -7.65
CA THR A 11 -2.86 -9.13 -6.43
C THR A 11 -3.17 -7.65 -6.69
N TRP A 12 -2.38 -7.00 -7.55
CA TRP A 12 -2.67 -5.64 -8.00
C TRP A 12 -3.99 -5.52 -8.78
N GLU A 13 -4.27 -6.42 -9.74
CA GLU A 13 -5.50 -6.37 -10.54
C GLU A 13 -6.76 -6.38 -9.65
N VAL A 14 -6.76 -7.21 -8.61
CA VAL A 14 -7.87 -7.28 -7.64
C VAL A 14 -7.96 -6.01 -6.78
N ILE A 15 -6.84 -5.47 -6.33
CA ILE A 15 -6.79 -4.19 -5.59
C ILE A 15 -7.36 -3.07 -6.46
N GLN A 16 -6.82 -2.91 -7.68
CA GLN A 16 -7.17 -1.86 -8.64
C GLN A 16 -8.67 -1.83 -8.93
N GLN A 17 -9.26 -2.98 -9.27
CA GLN A 17 -10.69 -3.08 -9.61
C GLN A 17 -11.61 -2.69 -8.45
N SER A 18 -11.12 -2.77 -7.21
CA SER A 18 -11.90 -2.44 -6.03
C SER A 18 -11.75 -1.00 -5.54
N LEU A 19 -10.80 -0.22 -6.07
CA LEU A 19 -10.53 1.16 -5.61
C LEU A 19 -11.76 2.07 -5.78
N ASP A 20 -12.47 1.98 -6.90
CA ASP A 20 -13.68 2.77 -7.18
C ASP A 20 -14.87 2.40 -6.28
N GLY A 21 -14.79 1.27 -5.58
CA GLY A 21 -15.83 0.81 -4.66
C GLY A 21 -15.84 1.52 -3.29
N TYR A 22 -14.86 2.38 -3.01
CA TYR A 22 -14.76 3.05 -1.71
C TYR A 22 -15.90 4.05 -1.47
N GLN A 23 -16.71 3.78 -0.43
CA GLN A 23 -17.87 4.60 -0.06
C GLN A 23 -17.68 5.21 1.34
N PRO A 24 -16.91 6.31 1.46
CA PRO A 24 -16.51 6.87 2.76
C PRO A 24 -17.72 7.27 3.62
N GLU A 25 -18.76 7.83 3.03
CA GLU A 25 -19.96 8.25 3.78
C GLU A 25 -20.76 7.08 4.35
N ARG A 26 -20.82 5.96 3.61
CA ARG A 26 -21.47 4.74 4.11
C ARG A 26 -20.68 4.13 5.26
N LEU A 27 -19.34 4.09 5.16
CA LEU A 27 -18.48 3.63 6.25
C LEU A 27 -18.63 4.52 7.48
N ALA A 28 -18.55 5.85 7.33
CA ALA A 28 -18.69 6.78 8.44
C ALA A 28 -20.05 6.64 9.14
N THR A 29 -21.12 6.43 8.38
CA THR A 29 -22.46 6.16 8.92
C THR A 29 -22.48 4.86 9.74
N ALA A 30 -21.96 3.76 9.19
CA ALA A 30 -21.91 2.47 9.89
C ALA A 30 -21.08 2.55 11.19
N LEU A 31 -19.94 3.25 11.17
CA LEU A 31 -19.12 3.48 12.36
C LEU A 31 -19.86 4.28 13.43
N ARG A 32 -20.59 5.35 13.05
CA ARG A 32 -21.39 6.15 14.00
C ARG A 32 -22.52 5.34 14.61
N GLU A 33 -23.26 4.59 13.80
CA GLU A 33 -24.36 3.72 14.25
C GLU A 33 -23.87 2.64 15.22
N TYR A 34 -22.66 2.11 14.98
CA TYR A 34 -22.05 1.15 15.88
C TYR A 34 -21.55 1.78 17.18
N LEU A 35 -20.79 2.87 17.11
CA LEU A 35 -20.09 3.46 18.27
C LEU A 35 -21.02 4.27 19.18
N THR A 36 -21.91 5.10 18.63
CA THR A 36 -22.74 6.06 19.40
C THR A 36 -23.51 5.44 20.57
N PRO A 37 -24.27 4.34 20.38
CA PRO A 37 -25.03 3.76 21.50
C PRO A 37 -24.16 2.95 22.47
N ARG A 38 -22.89 2.67 22.13
CA ARG A 38 -22.01 1.78 22.90
C ARG A 38 -20.91 2.52 23.66
N VAL A 39 -20.62 3.77 23.29
CA VAL A 39 -19.68 4.64 24.02
C VAL A 39 -20.46 5.46 25.04
N PRO A 40 -20.26 5.24 26.35
CA PRO A 40 -20.96 6.01 27.39
C PRO A 40 -20.59 7.49 27.33
N SER A 41 -21.56 8.38 27.56
CA SER A 41 -21.31 9.82 27.67
C SER A 41 -20.59 10.16 28.99
N GLY A 42 -19.63 11.08 28.94
CA GLY A 42 -19.00 11.67 30.14
C GLY A 42 -17.98 10.77 30.84
N VAL A 43 -17.61 9.62 30.27
CA VAL A 43 -16.55 8.77 30.82
C VAL A 43 -15.18 9.27 30.38
N ARG A 44 -14.19 9.19 31.29
CA ARG A 44 -12.79 9.51 30.97
C ARG A 44 -12.00 8.34 30.39
N THR A 45 -12.47 7.11 30.66
CA THR A 45 -11.81 5.87 30.24
C THR A 45 -12.85 4.79 29.99
N LEU A 46 -12.67 4.01 28.91
CA LEU A 46 -13.49 2.83 28.64
C LEU A 46 -12.88 1.59 29.32
N PRO A 47 -13.70 0.73 29.98
CA PRO A 47 -13.23 -0.55 30.50
C PRO A 47 -12.59 -1.41 29.41
N GLU A 48 -11.53 -2.15 29.73
CA GLU A 48 -10.81 -3.00 28.76
C GLU A 48 -11.73 -3.98 27.99
N PRO A 49 -12.69 -4.69 28.62
CA PRO A 49 -13.60 -5.56 27.87
C PRO A 49 -14.41 -4.81 26.81
N LEU A 50 -14.88 -3.60 27.14
CA LEU A 50 -15.61 -2.74 26.21
C LEU A 50 -14.71 -2.24 25.09
N ARG A 51 -13.46 -1.85 25.37
CA ARG A 51 -12.49 -1.43 24.34
C ARG A 51 -12.23 -2.54 23.33
N LYS A 52 -11.99 -3.77 23.81
CA LYS A 52 -11.78 -4.95 22.93
C LYS A 52 -13.01 -5.24 22.08
N GLN A 53 -14.20 -5.17 22.67
CA GLN A 53 -15.45 -5.37 21.96
C GLN A 53 -15.65 -4.33 20.85
N LEU A 54 -15.47 -3.05 21.17
CA LEU A 54 -15.64 -1.95 20.21
C LEU A 54 -14.63 -2.04 19.07
N ARG A 55 -13.36 -2.34 19.39
CA ARG A 55 -12.32 -2.56 18.38
C ARG A 55 -12.71 -3.67 17.42
N GLY A 56 -13.13 -4.83 17.94
CA GLY A 56 -13.54 -5.96 17.10
C GLY A 56 -14.72 -5.63 16.19
N GLY A 57 -15.71 -4.87 16.67
CA GLY A 57 -16.81 -4.44 15.81
C GLY A 57 -16.40 -3.42 14.75
N VAL A 58 -15.48 -2.50 15.04
CA VAL A 58 -14.91 -1.60 14.04
C VAL A 58 -14.12 -2.39 12.99
N GLU A 59 -13.30 -3.36 13.40
CA GLU A 59 -12.57 -4.23 12.47
C GLU A 59 -13.52 -4.98 11.51
N VAL A 60 -14.66 -5.49 12.02
CA VAL A 60 -15.71 -6.12 11.19
C VAL A 60 -16.32 -5.12 10.20
N ILE A 61 -16.69 -3.92 10.66
CA ILE A 61 -17.28 -2.88 9.80
C ILE A 61 -16.30 -2.49 8.67
N LEU A 62 -15.02 -2.29 8.99
CA LEU A 62 -13.99 -2.02 7.99
C LEU A 62 -13.88 -3.18 7.00
N TYR A 63 -13.97 -4.41 7.49
CA TYR A 63 -13.91 -5.60 6.65
C TYR A 63 -15.06 -5.66 5.63
N GLU A 64 -16.28 -5.41 6.09
CA GLU A 64 -17.49 -5.47 5.28
C GLU A 64 -17.60 -4.32 4.26
N HIS A 65 -17.03 -3.14 4.57
CA HIS A 65 -17.24 -1.93 3.78
C HIS A 65 -16.09 -1.56 2.82
N LEU A 66 -14.85 -2.00 3.06
CA LEU A 66 -13.68 -1.52 2.30
C LEU A 66 -13.20 -2.45 1.19
N GLY A 67 -13.74 -3.67 1.09
CA GLY A 67 -13.47 -4.56 -0.03
C GLY A 67 -11.98 -4.94 -0.23
N PRO A 68 -11.62 -5.48 -1.40
CA PRO A 68 -10.29 -6.05 -1.63
C PRO A 68 -9.10 -5.10 -1.48
N TRP A 69 -9.21 -3.83 -1.87
CA TRP A 69 -8.10 -2.87 -1.76
C TRP A 69 -7.62 -2.72 -0.33
N TYR A 70 -8.50 -2.90 0.67
CA TYR A 70 -8.12 -2.84 2.08
C TYR A 70 -7.64 -4.20 2.62
N HIS A 71 -8.21 -5.32 2.13
CA HIS A 71 -7.88 -6.65 2.66
C HIS A 71 -6.60 -7.23 2.06
N GLN A 72 -6.31 -6.91 0.79
CA GLN A 72 -5.23 -7.50 0.02
C GLN A 72 -3.98 -6.62 -0.07
N SER A 73 -4.10 -5.30 0.10
CA SER A 73 -2.94 -4.39 0.09
C SER A 73 -2.07 -4.49 1.34
N GLY A 74 -2.59 -5.06 2.44
CA GLY A 74 -1.91 -5.05 3.73
C GLY A 74 -1.91 -3.68 4.43
N VAL A 75 -2.50 -2.63 3.83
CA VAL A 75 -2.66 -1.30 4.45
C VAL A 75 -3.95 -1.27 5.25
N LYS A 76 -3.91 -1.92 6.42
CA LYS A 76 -5.04 -2.00 7.34
C LYS A 76 -4.96 -0.91 8.39
N LEU A 77 -6.12 -0.42 8.82
CA LEU A 77 -6.24 0.51 9.94
C LEU A 77 -5.56 -0.05 11.19
N GLY A 78 -4.75 0.78 11.84
CA GLY A 78 -3.97 0.40 13.01
C GLY A 78 -2.55 -0.04 12.68
N HIS A 79 -2.23 -0.13 11.39
CA HIS A 79 -0.87 -0.03 10.93
C HIS A 79 -0.48 1.46 10.91
N GLU A 80 0.10 1.92 12.01
CA GLU A 80 0.51 3.32 12.23
C GLU A 80 1.40 3.88 11.10
N ARG A 81 2.02 2.97 10.34
CA ARG A 81 3.03 3.19 9.31
C ARG A 81 2.52 3.90 8.05
N VAL A 82 1.24 3.78 7.72
CA VAL A 82 0.64 4.44 6.52
C VAL A 82 -0.47 5.41 6.93
N ASP A 83 -1.26 5.03 7.92
CA ASP A 83 -2.53 5.71 8.17
C ASP A 83 -2.44 6.75 9.30
N GLY A 84 -1.31 6.78 10.04
CA GLY A 84 -1.12 7.64 11.22
C GLY A 84 -2.09 7.32 12.36
N TYR A 85 -2.71 6.14 12.33
CA TYR A 85 -3.65 5.65 13.33
C TYR A 85 -3.12 4.36 13.95
N CYS A 86 -2.97 4.36 15.26
CA CYS A 86 -2.51 3.21 16.03
C CYS A 86 -3.60 2.77 17.00
N TRP A 87 -3.97 1.48 17.00
CA TRP A 87 -4.89 0.94 18.00
C TRP A 87 -4.36 1.17 19.42
N CYS A 88 -3.04 1.19 19.61
CA CYS A 88 -2.37 1.37 20.90
C CYS A 88 -2.43 2.81 21.44
N HIS A 89 -2.61 3.81 20.58
CA HIS A 89 -2.64 5.24 20.93
C HIS A 89 -3.94 5.92 20.43
N SER A 90 -5.04 5.18 20.45
CA SER A 90 -6.39 5.63 20.06
C SER A 90 -7.35 5.50 21.23
N PHE A 91 -8.61 5.90 21.10
CA PHE A 91 -9.57 5.67 22.20
C PHE A 91 -9.82 4.20 22.56
N PHE A 92 -9.34 3.27 21.73
CA PHE A 92 -9.30 1.84 22.04
C PHE A 92 -8.13 1.45 22.96
N ASN A 93 -7.07 2.27 23.09
CA ASN A 93 -5.99 2.04 24.05
C ASN A 93 -5.22 3.32 24.47
N GLN A 94 -5.07 3.55 25.78
CA GLN A 94 -4.64 4.86 26.35
C GLN A 94 -3.14 5.18 26.17
N ASN A 95 -2.83 6.36 25.62
CA ASN A 95 -2.13 7.54 26.23
C ASN A 95 -1.48 8.41 25.12
N PRO A 96 -1.67 9.76 25.05
CA PRO A 96 -2.45 10.63 25.94
C PRO A 96 -3.95 10.39 25.80
N ILE A 97 -4.73 10.76 26.83
CA ILE A 97 -6.18 10.53 26.93
C ILE A 97 -6.86 11.03 25.65
N PRO A 98 -7.29 10.13 24.76
CA PRO A 98 -7.94 10.53 23.52
C PRO A 98 -9.34 11.02 23.85
N ASP A 99 -9.80 12.01 23.08
CA ASP A 99 -11.21 12.39 23.08
C ASP A 99 -12.06 11.12 22.90
N VAL A 100 -12.96 10.83 23.83
CA VAL A 100 -13.90 9.69 23.73
C VAL A 100 -15.12 10.04 22.88
N GLY A 101 -15.16 11.25 22.32
CA GLY A 101 -16.14 11.70 21.36
C GLY A 101 -16.16 10.77 20.16
N VAL A 102 -17.33 10.15 19.94
CA VAL A 102 -17.53 9.22 18.83
C VAL A 102 -17.21 9.88 17.50
N GLU A 103 -17.68 11.10 17.27
CA GLU A 103 -17.46 11.80 16.01
C GLU A 103 -15.98 12.07 15.74
N HIS A 104 -15.23 12.52 16.74
CA HIS A 104 -13.79 12.75 16.60
C HIS A 104 -13.06 11.46 16.19
N ASN A 105 -13.38 10.33 16.83
CA ASN A 105 -12.74 9.07 16.50
C ASN A 105 -13.17 8.50 15.15
N VAL A 106 -14.44 8.68 14.76
CA VAL A 106 -14.89 8.35 13.40
C VAL A 106 -14.07 9.16 12.39
N GLN A 107 -13.87 10.46 12.61
CA GLN A 107 -13.05 11.30 11.73
C GLN A 107 -11.59 10.83 11.65
N LEU A 108 -10.98 10.42 12.78
CA LEU A 108 -9.63 9.85 12.78
C LEU A 108 -9.55 8.56 11.98
N ILE A 109 -10.50 7.64 12.18
CA ILE A 109 -10.59 6.38 11.42
C ILE A 109 -10.77 6.67 9.93
N MET A 110 -11.68 7.57 9.57
CA MET A 110 -11.95 7.93 8.18
C MET A 110 -10.74 8.57 7.50
N LYS A 111 -10.03 9.47 8.21
CA LYS A 111 -8.80 10.09 7.71
C LYS A 111 -7.72 9.05 7.46
N ALA A 112 -7.56 8.11 8.40
CA ALA A 112 -6.59 7.03 8.33
C ALA A 112 -6.85 6.11 7.12
N VAL A 113 -8.06 5.56 7.02
CA VAL A 113 -8.49 4.74 5.87
C VAL A 113 -8.38 5.49 4.54
N GLY A 114 -8.73 6.77 4.53
CA GLY A 114 -8.64 7.61 3.33
C GLY A 114 -7.21 7.83 2.83
N ARG A 115 -6.21 7.84 3.72
CA ARG A 115 -4.79 7.93 3.33
C ARG A 115 -4.33 6.69 2.59
N GLY A 116 -4.62 5.49 3.12
CA GLY A 116 -4.30 4.24 2.44
C GLY A 116 -4.96 4.14 1.06
N HIS A 117 -6.24 4.51 0.95
CA HIS A 117 -6.96 4.55 -0.33
C HIS A 117 -6.36 5.56 -1.33
N ALA A 118 -6.02 6.77 -0.86
CA ALA A 118 -5.42 7.81 -1.69
C ALA A 118 -4.02 7.40 -2.20
N TRP A 119 -3.21 6.75 -1.37
CA TRP A 119 -1.92 6.21 -1.77
C TRP A 119 -2.06 5.17 -2.89
N LEU A 120 -2.93 4.17 -2.72
CA LEU A 120 -3.20 3.16 -3.75
C LEU A 120 -3.74 3.78 -5.05
N SER A 121 -4.62 4.77 -4.95
CA SER A 121 -5.15 5.49 -6.11
C SER A 121 -4.05 6.29 -6.84
N THR A 122 -3.11 6.86 -6.10
CA THR A 122 -1.96 7.60 -6.66
C THR A 122 -0.97 6.64 -7.34
N LEU A 123 -0.75 5.46 -6.76
CA LEU A 123 0.01 4.39 -7.41
C LEU A 123 -0.65 3.96 -8.71
N ASP A 124 -1.98 3.72 -8.74
CA ASP A 124 -2.69 3.34 -9.98
C ASP A 124 -2.53 4.40 -11.08
N ALA A 125 -2.73 5.68 -10.74
CA ALA A 125 -2.53 6.78 -11.68
C ALA A 125 -1.07 6.80 -12.21
N THR A 126 -0.09 6.57 -11.32
CA THR A 126 1.32 6.51 -11.69
C THR A 126 1.61 5.34 -12.63
N PHE A 127 1.11 4.13 -12.31
CA PHE A 127 1.33 2.93 -13.13
C PHE A 127 0.72 3.06 -14.53
N ARG A 128 -0.46 3.69 -14.63
CA ARG A 128 -1.10 3.97 -15.92
C ARG A 128 -0.34 5.02 -16.74
N GLY A 129 0.32 5.97 -16.07
CA GLY A 129 1.06 7.07 -16.70
C GLY A 129 2.44 6.72 -17.25
N VAL A 130 2.95 5.50 -17.05
CA VAL A 130 4.28 5.10 -17.54
C VAL A 130 4.23 4.60 -19.00
N GLU A 131 3.84 5.48 -19.92
CA GLU A 131 3.64 5.16 -21.35
C GLU A 131 4.93 4.71 -22.05
N LEU A 132 6.07 5.25 -21.64
CA LEU A 132 7.39 4.96 -22.23
C LEU A 132 7.90 3.53 -21.94
N LEU A 133 7.20 2.75 -21.10
CA LEU A 133 7.50 1.31 -20.94
C LEU A 133 7.10 0.49 -22.17
N ASP A 134 6.22 1.02 -23.02
CA ASP A 134 5.77 0.34 -24.23
C ASP A 134 6.62 0.73 -25.47
N ASP A 135 7.69 1.52 -25.28
CA ASP A 135 8.60 1.93 -26.35
C ASP A 135 9.35 0.72 -26.95
N GLU A 136 9.70 0.80 -28.23
CA GLU A 136 10.46 -0.25 -28.91
C GLU A 136 11.93 -0.23 -28.48
N ASP A 137 12.46 0.95 -28.17
CA ASP A 137 13.84 1.16 -27.73
C ASP A 137 14.03 0.66 -26.29
N GLU A 138 14.96 -0.28 -26.14
CA GLU A 138 15.27 -0.92 -24.86
C GLU A 138 15.88 0.05 -23.84
N GLY A 139 16.67 1.03 -24.31
CA GLY A 139 17.24 2.07 -23.45
C GLY A 139 16.17 3.03 -22.94
N ILE A 140 15.21 3.41 -23.78
CA ILE A 140 14.06 4.25 -23.37
C ILE A 140 13.20 3.50 -22.34
N ARG A 141 12.88 2.22 -22.59
CA ARG A 141 12.15 1.40 -21.62
C ARG A 141 12.88 1.24 -20.29
N GLN A 142 14.20 1.03 -20.32
CA GLN A 142 15.00 0.92 -19.10
C GLN A 142 14.92 2.21 -18.28
N MET A 143 15.11 3.36 -18.94
CA MET A 143 15.03 4.67 -18.29
C MET A 143 13.64 4.91 -17.70
N ALA A 144 12.58 4.64 -18.48
CA ALA A 144 11.20 4.77 -18.02
C ALA A 144 10.88 3.88 -16.82
N LEU A 145 11.40 2.64 -16.81
CA LEU A 145 11.23 1.74 -15.66
C LEU A 145 12.00 2.22 -14.43
N SER A 146 13.22 2.74 -14.61
CA SER A 146 14.00 3.32 -13.51
C SER A 146 13.24 4.50 -12.89
N ASP A 147 12.77 5.43 -13.71
CA ASP A 147 11.99 6.59 -13.26
C ASP A 147 10.70 6.20 -12.56
N ALA A 148 9.98 5.21 -13.09
CA ALA A 148 8.77 4.69 -12.47
C ALA A 148 9.05 4.07 -11.09
N VAL A 149 10.11 3.25 -10.97
CA VAL A 149 10.49 2.65 -9.68
C VAL A 149 10.87 3.73 -8.67
N VAL A 150 11.67 4.73 -9.06
CA VAL A 150 12.01 5.85 -8.18
C VAL A 150 10.75 6.57 -7.72
N LYS A 151 9.84 6.87 -8.66
CA LYS A 151 8.63 7.59 -8.33
C LYS A 151 7.74 6.82 -7.34
N VAL A 152 7.65 5.51 -7.50
CA VAL A 152 6.91 4.63 -6.58
C VAL A 152 7.52 4.61 -5.18
N ILE A 153 8.85 4.59 -5.09
CA ILE A 153 9.56 4.68 -3.81
C ILE A 153 9.26 6.01 -3.12
N GLU A 154 9.37 7.14 -3.84
CA GLU A 154 9.06 8.48 -3.32
C GLU A 154 7.61 8.59 -2.83
N LEU A 155 6.65 8.16 -3.66
CA LEU A 155 5.23 8.19 -3.30
C LEU A 155 4.94 7.39 -2.03
N THR A 156 5.64 6.28 -1.85
CA THR A 156 5.47 5.43 -0.66
C THR A 156 6.14 6.03 0.56
N ALA A 157 7.34 6.60 0.41
CA ALA A 157 8.02 7.33 1.48
C ALA A 157 7.17 8.51 1.96
N ASP A 158 6.61 9.31 1.05
CA ASP A 158 5.73 10.43 1.36
C ASP A 158 4.43 9.97 2.05
N ALA A 159 3.78 8.93 1.52
CA ALA A 159 2.51 8.43 2.08
C ALA A 159 2.68 7.86 3.50
N THR A 160 3.84 7.29 3.78
CA THR A 160 4.16 6.68 5.09
C THR A 160 4.82 7.66 6.06
N ASP A 161 5.17 8.87 5.62
CA ASP A 161 6.05 9.81 6.34
C ASP A 161 7.35 9.13 6.81
N THR A 162 7.77 8.08 6.09
CA THR A 162 8.90 7.21 6.41
C THR A 162 8.88 6.65 7.84
N ASN A 163 7.68 6.45 8.41
CA ASN A 163 7.51 5.86 9.74
C ASN A 163 8.18 4.47 9.86
N ASP A 164 8.17 3.91 11.06
CA ASP A 164 8.75 2.58 11.32
C ASP A 164 8.36 1.56 10.24
N ASP A 165 9.34 0.82 9.70
CA ASP A 165 9.15 -0.21 8.68
C ASP A 165 8.24 0.22 7.50
N TRP A 166 8.47 1.41 6.95
CA TRP A 166 7.77 1.86 5.74
C TRP A 166 8.22 1.10 4.47
N TYR A 167 9.48 0.66 4.43
CA TYR A 167 10.13 0.10 3.24
C TYR A 167 9.47 -1.18 2.67
N PRO A 168 8.85 -2.11 3.43
CA PRO A 168 8.12 -3.24 2.84
C PRO A 168 6.98 -2.80 1.92
N TYR A 169 6.32 -1.67 2.21
CA TYR A 169 5.30 -1.11 1.32
C TYR A 169 5.89 -0.61 0.01
N ALA A 170 7.12 -0.08 0.03
CA ALA A 170 7.80 0.33 -1.18
C ALA A 170 8.18 -0.90 -2.03
N PHE A 171 8.57 -2.01 -1.39
CA PHE A 171 8.76 -3.29 -2.07
C PHE A 171 7.46 -3.76 -2.74
N ASP A 172 6.36 -3.84 -1.99
CA ASP A 172 5.06 -4.29 -2.51
C ASP A 172 4.57 -3.38 -3.65
N ALA A 173 4.72 -2.06 -3.52
CA ALA A 173 4.32 -1.11 -4.56
C ALA A 173 5.14 -1.27 -5.85
N VAL A 174 6.44 -1.58 -5.75
CA VAL A 174 7.26 -1.89 -6.93
C VAL A 174 6.86 -3.24 -7.53
N GLU A 175 6.50 -4.25 -6.73
CA GLU A 175 5.94 -5.51 -7.27
C GLU A 175 4.63 -5.27 -8.01
N TRP A 176 3.75 -4.43 -7.46
CA TRP A 176 2.49 -4.05 -8.11
C TRP A 176 2.71 -3.24 -9.38
N LEU A 177 3.74 -2.38 -9.48
CA LEU A 177 4.12 -1.74 -10.74
C LEU A 177 4.43 -2.78 -11.82
N PHE A 178 5.20 -3.82 -11.48
CA PHE A 178 5.51 -4.90 -12.42
C PHE A 178 4.25 -5.65 -12.84
N GLU A 179 3.38 -6.01 -11.89
CA GLU A 179 2.10 -6.66 -12.18
C GLU A 179 1.20 -5.80 -13.09
N ALA A 180 1.04 -4.51 -12.75
CA ALA A 180 0.21 -3.56 -13.50
C ALA A 180 0.68 -3.39 -14.95
N ARG A 181 1.99 -3.46 -15.17
CA ARG A 181 2.62 -3.31 -16.50
C ARG A 181 2.85 -4.65 -17.21
N GLY A 182 2.40 -5.77 -16.63
CA GLY A 182 2.60 -7.10 -17.20
C GLY A 182 4.07 -7.53 -17.29
N LEU A 183 4.94 -6.90 -16.51
CA LEU A 183 6.37 -7.20 -16.45
C LEU A 183 6.62 -8.43 -15.58
N ARG A 184 7.62 -9.23 -15.96
CA ARG A 184 7.96 -10.44 -15.23
C ARG A 184 8.87 -10.11 -14.04
N LEU A 185 8.41 -10.45 -12.84
CA LEU A 185 9.20 -10.30 -11.62
C LEU A 185 10.11 -11.53 -11.40
N THR A 186 11.30 -11.50 -12.02
CA THR A 186 12.25 -12.63 -12.00
C THR A 186 13.07 -12.68 -10.70
N PRO A 187 13.76 -13.81 -10.39
CA PRO A 187 14.69 -13.87 -9.26
C PRO A 187 15.76 -12.78 -9.29
N GLU A 188 16.24 -12.40 -10.47
CA GLU A 188 17.24 -11.35 -10.68
C GLU A 188 16.67 -9.99 -10.30
N VAL A 189 15.45 -9.66 -10.74
CA VAL A 189 14.77 -8.42 -10.37
C VAL A 189 14.54 -8.38 -8.85
N ARG A 190 14.02 -9.46 -8.26
CA ARG A 190 13.81 -9.55 -6.81
C ARG A 190 15.12 -9.42 -6.02
N SER A 191 16.21 -9.96 -6.55
CA SER A 191 17.55 -9.82 -5.96
C SER A 191 18.04 -8.38 -6.03
N ALA A 192 17.83 -7.70 -7.16
CA ALA A 192 18.14 -6.27 -7.30
C ALA A 192 17.36 -5.43 -6.29
N MET A 193 16.04 -5.60 -6.21
CA MET A 193 15.18 -4.92 -5.22
C MET A 193 15.69 -5.16 -3.80
N LYS A 194 15.93 -6.42 -3.40
CA LYS A 194 16.42 -6.75 -2.05
C LYS A 194 17.76 -6.09 -1.73
N LYS A 195 18.66 -6.03 -2.72
CA LYS A 195 19.99 -5.46 -2.53
C LYS A 195 19.95 -3.93 -2.39
N THR A 196 19.14 -3.25 -3.19
CA THR A 196 19.13 -1.77 -3.24
C THR A 196 18.12 -1.16 -2.28
N MET A 197 16.91 -1.72 -2.18
CA MET A 197 15.87 -1.22 -1.29
C MET A 197 16.00 -1.80 0.13
N GLY A 198 16.76 -2.89 0.31
CA GLY A 198 17.04 -3.47 1.63
C GLY A 198 17.97 -2.62 2.51
N VAL A 199 18.48 -1.50 2.00
CA VAL A 199 19.25 -0.52 2.78
C VAL A 199 18.35 0.54 3.44
N PHE A 200 17.09 0.63 3.05
CA PHE A 200 16.14 1.59 3.63
C PHE A 200 15.87 1.26 5.09
N THR A 201 15.67 2.30 5.91
CA THR A 201 15.50 2.16 7.36
C THR A 201 14.29 2.95 7.87
N SER A 202 13.80 2.58 9.04
CA SER A 202 12.72 3.29 9.74
C SER A 202 13.10 4.75 10.02
N TRP A 203 12.11 5.64 9.96
CA TRP A 203 12.20 7.07 10.32
C TRP A 203 13.09 7.93 9.42
N VAL A 204 13.59 7.35 8.33
CA VAL A 204 14.50 8.00 7.39
C VAL A 204 14.08 7.64 5.97
N GLY A 205 13.75 8.66 5.18
CA GLY A 205 13.51 8.51 3.75
C GLY A 205 14.79 8.20 2.98
N PRO A 206 14.68 7.56 1.80
CA PRO A 206 15.84 7.31 0.97
C PRO A 206 16.40 8.63 0.46
N THR A 207 17.72 8.71 0.35
CA THR A 207 18.36 9.79 -0.41
C THR A 207 18.01 9.66 -1.90
N GLU A 208 18.14 10.76 -2.65
CA GLU A 208 17.96 10.76 -4.11
C GLU A 208 18.87 9.71 -4.79
N GLU A 209 20.11 9.57 -4.32
CA GLU A 209 21.08 8.60 -4.84
C GLU A 209 20.64 7.15 -4.56
N GLU A 210 20.12 6.85 -3.37
CA GLU A 210 19.64 5.51 -3.02
C GLU A 210 18.38 5.13 -3.81
N ALA A 211 17.43 6.06 -3.93
CA ALA A 211 16.22 5.85 -4.73
C ALA A 211 16.60 5.62 -6.22
N ARG A 212 17.55 6.42 -6.74
CA ARG A 212 18.06 6.27 -8.11
C ARG A 212 18.79 4.95 -8.33
N ALA A 213 19.67 4.58 -7.42
CA ALA A 213 20.38 3.31 -7.47
C ALA A 213 19.41 2.11 -7.45
N ALA A 214 18.32 2.21 -6.69
CA ALA A 214 17.26 1.20 -6.70
C ALA A 214 16.54 1.15 -8.04
N GLY A 215 16.10 2.29 -8.58
CA GLY A 215 15.47 2.37 -9.90
C GLY A 215 16.32 1.76 -11.01
N ASP A 216 17.59 2.18 -11.09
CA ASP A 216 18.50 1.74 -12.14
C ASP A 216 18.81 0.24 -12.05
N ALA A 217 19.02 -0.28 -10.84
CA ALA A 217 19.31 -1.70 -10.63
C ALA A 217 18.12 -2.59 -10.99
N VAL A 218 16.90 -2.19 -10.58
CA VAL A 218 15.66 -2.92 -10.87
C VAL A 218 15.38 -2.90 -12.38
N ALA A 219 15.49 -1.73 -13.01
CA ALA A 219 15.26 -1.59 -14.45
C ALA A 219 16.27 -2.40 -15.27
N LEU A 220 17.56 -2.30 -14.93
CA LEU A 220 18.62 -3.06 -15.61
C LEU A 220 18.42 -4.57 -15.46
N ALA A 221 18.00 -5.05 -14.29
CA ALA A 221 17.72 -6.47 -14.07
C ALA A 221 16.54 -6.95 -14.94
N ALA A 222 15.45 -6.17 -15.01
CA ALA A 222 14.27 -6.51 -15.79
C ALA A 222 14.58 -6.59 -17.30
N VAL A 223 15.34 -5.61 -17.80
CA VAL A 223 15.75 -5.52 -19.20
C VAL A 223 16.70 -6.66 -19.59
N ARG A 224 17.72 -6.94 -18.78
CA ARG A 224 18.67 -8.05 -19.03
C ARG A 224 17.97 -9.41 -19.10
N THR A 225 17.02 -9.67 -18.20
CA THR A 225 16.29 -10.93 -18.25
C THR A 225 15.38 -11.04 -19.48
N ALA A 226 14.78 -9.93 -19.92
CA ALA A 226 14.01 -9.90 -21.18
C ALA A 226 14.90 -10.16 -22.41
N PHE A 227 16.11 -9.56 -22.42
CA PHE A 227 17.12 -9.80 -23.46
C PHE A 227 17.56 -11.26 -23.50
N ASP A 228 17.98 -11.83 -22.37
CA ASP A 228 18.44 -13.22 -22.28
C ASP A 228 17.33 -14.22 -22.64
N ALA A 229 16.06 -13.90 -22.38
CA ALA A 229 14.92 -14.70 -22.81
C ALA A 229 14.67 -14.64 -24.34
N ARG A 230 14.94 -13.48 -24.97
CA ARG A 230 14.79 -13.28 -26.41
C ARG A 230 15.98 -13.84 -27.21
N TYR A 231 17.16 -13.84 -26.61
CA TYR A 231 18.41 -14.34 -27.19
C TYR A 231 19.08 -15.34 -26.24
N PRO A 232 18.50 -16.53 -26.03
CA PRO A 232 19.10 -17.52 -25.17
C PRO A 232 20.47 -17.88 -25.72
N ARG A 233 21.50 -17.71 -24.89
CA ARG A 233 22.87 -18.13 -25.24
C ARG A 233 22.81 -19.63 -25.51
N GLN A 234 23.13 -20.04 -26.73
CA GLN A 234 23.27 -21.46 -27.07
C GLN A 234 24.39 -22.04 -26.21
N GLY A 235 24.03 -22.88 -25.24
CA GLY A 235 24.93 -23.65 -24.40
C GLY A 235 24.67 -25.13 -24.60
#